data_AF-A0A7C7L236-F1
#
_entry.id   AF-A0A7C7L236-F1
#
_cell.length_a   1.000
_cell.length_b   1.000
_cell.length_c   1.000
_cell.angle_alpha   90.00
_cell.angle_beta   90.00
_cell.angle_gamma   90.00
#
_symmetry.space_group_name_H-M   'P 1'
#
loop_
_entity.id
_entity.type
_entity.pdbx_description
1 polymer ?
#
loop_
_entity_poly.entity_id
_entity_poly.type
_entity_poly.pdbx_seq_one_letter_code
_entity_poly.pdbx_strand_id
1 'polypeptide(L)'
;MQRLKLISNQRNLLLIFLLFVPSAHADVRMAILNFELKDLTLAPGTEAELERTASIAPLLRNELEKKYGYQIIAIGSHIQEKADVSVGYLFGHADVAADLCKQHGADWIVAGRLHKPSFLFAYIIAHLTNCNTKKPAGNYTIEVKGYAKNLTARGVENLAIKINQSIHTE
;
A
#
# COMPACT_ATOMS: atom_id res chain seq x y z
N MET A 1 -27.56 26.74 -52.59
CA MET A 1 -28.33 26.15 -51.47
C MET A 1 -27.72 24.80 -51.02
N GLN A 2 -26.42 24.76 -50.68
CA GLN A 2 -25.71 23.50 -50.37
C GLN A 2 -24.73 23.59 -49.18
N ARG A 3 -24.41 24.80 -48.67
CA ARG A 3 -23.47 24.98 -47.55
C ARG A 3 -24.05 24.73 -46.15
N LEU A 4 -25.38 24.67 -45.97
CA LEU A 4 -25.99 24.47 -44.65
C LEU A 4 -26.05 23.01 -44.17
N LYS A 5 -25.98 22.01 -45.06
CA LYS A 5 -26.05 20.58 -44.67
C LYS A 5 -24.73 20.01 -44.12
N LEU A 6 -23.60 20.67 -44.37
CA LEU A 6 -22.29 20.19 -43.93
C LEU A 6 -22.06 20.39 -42.42
N ILE A 7 -22.72 21.40 -41.84
CA ILE A 7 -22.53 21.80 -40.44
C ILE A 7 -23.31 20.89 -39.48
N SER A 8 -24.45 20.32 -39.89
CA SER A 8 -25.21 19.40 -39.02
C SER A 8 -24.56 18.03 -38.88
N ASN A 9 -23.85 17.54 -39.92
CA ASN A 9 -23.15 16.26 -39.88
C ASN A 9 -21.88 16.29 -39.00
N GLN A 10 -21.22 17.46 -38.91
CA GLN A 10 -20.08 17.68 -38.02
C GLN A 10 -20.49 17.66 -36.53
N ARG A 11 -21.71 18.13 -36.22
CA ARG A 11 -22.24 18.15 -34.84
C ARG A 11 -22.53 16.74 -34.30
N ASN A 12 -23.02 15.83 -35.16
CA ASN A 12 -23.25 14.44 -34.80
C ASN A 12 -21.96 13.63 -34.71
N LEU A 13 -20.93 13.97 -35.52
CA LEU A 13 -19.63 13.32 -35.46
C LEU A 13 -18.86 13.67 -34.17
N LEU A 14 -19.00 14.90 -33.67
CA LEU A 14 -18.38 15.33 -32.40
C LEU A 14 -18.97 14.62 -31.18
N LEU A 15 -20.28 14.33 -31.19
CA LEU A 15 -20.98 13.65 -30.10
C LEU A 15 -20.58 12.17 -29.96
N ILE A 16 -20.23 11.50 -31.04
CA ILE A 16 -19.76 10.10 -31.01
C ILE A 16 -18.34 10.01 -30.42
N PHE A 17 -17.49 11.02 -30.62
CA PHE A 17 -16.12 11.02 -30.12
C PHE A 17 -16.03 11.19 -28.58
N LEU A 18 -17.02 11.86 -27.97
CA LEU A 18 -17.09 12.05 -26.50
C LEU A 18 -17.50 10.77 -25.74
N LEU A 19 -18.05 9.76 -26.42
CA LEU A 19 -18.42 8.47 -25.81
C LEU A 19 -17.25 7.48 -25.70
N PHE A 20 -16.11 7.79 -26.34
CA PHE A 20 -14.89 7.00 -26.28
C PHE A 20 -13.82 7.60 -25.36
N VAL A 21 -14.19 8.51 -24.44
CA VAL A 21 -13.25 8.93 -23.41
C VAL A 21 -13.00 7.71 -22.52
N PRO A 22 -11.78 7.13 -22.52
CA PRO A 22 -11.47 6.06 -21.58
C PRO A 22 -11.71 6.62 -20.18
N SER A 23 -12.41 5.86 -19.33
CA SER A 23 -12.52 6.21 -17.92
C SER A 23 -11.10 6.31 -17.39
N ALA A 24 -10.66 7.54 -17.09
CA ALA A 24 -9.41 7.75 -16.38
C ALA A 24 -9.60 7.16 -14.99
N HIS A 25 -9.26 5.88 -14.83
CA HIS A 25 -9.01 5.33 -13.51
C HIS A 25 -7.88 6.17 -12.93
N ALA A 26 -8.18 6.94 -11.90
CA ALA A 26 -7.14 7.63 -11.15
C ALA A 26 -6.19 6.55 -10.62
N ASP A 27 -4.93 6.60 -11.04
CA ASP A 27 -3.91 5.66 -10.58
C ASP A 27 -3.84 5.74 -9.05
N VAL A 28 -4.06 4.62 -8.37
CA VAL A 28 -4.00 4.55 -6.91
C VAL A 28 -2.56 4.78 -6.47
N ARG A 29 -2.29 5.90 -5.79
CA ARG A 29 -0.96 6.23 -5.28
C ARG A 29 -0.81 5.76 -3.84
N MET A 30 0.17 4.89 -3.59
CA MET A 30 0.35 4.27 -2.28
C MET A 30 1.77 4.41 -1.76
N ALA A 31 1.89 4.84 -0.52
CA ALA A 31 3.13 4.75 0.25
C ALA A 31 3.11 3.47 1.11
N ILE A 32 4.21 2.73 1.08
CA ILE A 32 4.40 1.54 1.93
C ILE A 32 5.64 1.78 2.76
N LEU A 33 5.47 1.95 4.06
CA LEU A 33 6.55 2.14 5.00
C LEU A 33 7.35 0.85 5.19
N ASN A 34 8.61 0.97 5.60
CA ASN A 34 9.39 -0.16 6.06
C ASN A 34 8.71 -0.75 7.30
N PHE A 35 8.64 -2.09 7.33
CA PHE A 35 8.03 -2.80 8.45
C PHE A 35 9.00 -2.82 9.63
N GLU A 36 8.46 -2.71 10.84
CA GLU A 36 9.25 -2.86 12.06
C GLU A 36 9.23 -4.29 12.56
N LEU A 37 10.31 -4.73 13.21
CA LEU A 37 10.35 -6.02 13.90
C LEU A 37 9.89 -5.86 15.35
N LYS A 38 8.85 -6.59 15.73
CA LYS A 38 8.46 -6.81 17.12
C LYS A 38 8.72 -8.29 17.46
N ASP A 39 9.93 -8.59 17.91
CA ASP A 39 10.33 -9.92 18.31
C ASP A 39 10.20 -10.08 19.84
N LEU A 40 9.35 -11.01 20.27
CA LEU A 40 9.11 -11.31 21.69
C LEU A 40 9.76 -12.64 22.11
N THR A 41 10.58 -13.23 21.25
CA THR A 41 11.33 -14.44 21.59
C THR A 41 12.49 -14.16 22.53
N LEU A 42 13.08 -15.22 23.10
CA LEU A 42 14.20 -15.11 24.04
C LEU A 42 15.49 -14.54 23.41
N ALA A 43 15.61 -14.60 22.07
CA ALA A 43 16.72 -14.05 21.31
C ALA A 43 16.17 -13.12 20.21
N PRO A 44 15.73 -11.90 20.59
CA PRO A 44 15.07 -11.01 19.66
C PRO A 44 16.05 -10.36 18.67
N GLY A 45 15.59 -10.05 17.47
CA GLY A 45 16.34 -9.22 16.53
C GLY A 45 17.55 -9.90 15.91
N THR A 46 17.46 -11.21 15.64
CA THR A 46 18.50 -11.91 14.87
C THR A 46 18.61 -11.30 13.47
N GLU A 47 19.81 -11.36 12.87
CA GLU A 47 20.04 -10.84 11.51
C GLU A 47 19.04 -11.40 10.50
N ALA A 48 18.77 -12.71 10.58
CA ALA A 48 17.78 -13.36 9.72
C ALA A 48 16.36 -12.78 9.87
N GLU A 49 15.95 -12.38 11.07
CA GLU A 49 14.63 -11.76 11.29
C GLU A 49 14.60 -10.29 10.87
N LEU A 50 15.72 -9.57 11.02
CA LEU A 50 15.86 -8.22 10.49
C LEU A 50 15.79 -8.22 8.96
N GLU A 51 16.54 -9.10 8.29
CA GLU A 51 16.49 -9.29 6.84
C GLU A 51 15.08 -9.68 6.37
N ARG A 52 14.46 -10.65 7.06
CA ARG A 52 13.09 -11.08 6.77
C ARG A 52 12.12 -9.90 6.88
N THR A 53 12.21 -9.10 7.94
CA THR A 53 11.35 -7.93 8.14
C THR A 53 11.57 -6.89 7.05
N ALA A 54 12.83 -6.58 6.74
CA ALA A 54 13.20 -5.62 5.70
C ALA A 54 12.71 -6.04 4.30
N SER A 55 12.52 -7.35 4.07
CA SER A 55 12.00 -7.86 2.80
C SER A 55 10.50 -7.61 2.57
N ILE A 56 9.72 -7.37 3.62
CA ILE A 56 8.24 -7.30 3.53
C ILE A 56 7.78 -6.12 2.68
N ALA A 57 8.30 -4.92 2.95
CA ALA A 57 7.92 -3.71 2.22
C ALA A 57 8.22 -3.79 0.70
N PRO A 58 9.43 -4.17 0.24
CA PRO A 58 9.70 -4.30 -1.20
C PRO A 58 8.87 -5.42 -1.85
N LEU A 59 8.62 -6.54 -1.17
CA LEU A 59 7.72 -7.57 -1.67
C LEU A 59 6.29 -7.02 -1.85
N LEU A 60 5.79 -6.27 -0.87
CA LEU A 60 4.43 -5.72 -0.91
C LEU A 60 4.28 -4.67 -2.02
N ARG A 61 5.27 -3.79 -2.18
CA ARG A 61 5.33 -2.84 -3.31
C ARG A 61 5.24 -3.58 -4.64
N ASN A 62 6.07 -4.59 -4.81
CA ASN A 62 6.10 -5.40 -6.03
C ASN A 62 4.77 -6.10 -6.33
N GLU A 63 4.12 -6.68 -5.31
CA GLU A 63 2.80 -7.30 -5.49
C GLU A 63 1.74 -6.28 -5.92
N LEU A 64 1.70 -5.10 -5.29
CA LEU A 64 0.70 -4.07 -5.58
C LEU A 64 0.92 -3.40 -6.94
N GLU A 65 2.17 -3.13 -7.31
CA GLU A 65 2.52 -2.61 -8.63
C GLU A 65 2.17 -3.61 -9.74
N LYS A 66 2.68 -4.84 -9.63
CA LYS A 66 2.59 -5.81 -10.74
C LYS A 66 1.20 -6.40 -10.92
N LYS A 67 0.46 -6.60 -9.82
CA LYS A 67 -0.85 -7.28 -9.87
C LYS A 67 -2.01 -6.31 -10.00
N TYR A 68 -1.89 -5.11 -9.45
CA TYR A 68 -2.99 -4.15 -9.38
C TYR A 68 -2.68 -2.80 -10.04
N GLY A 69 -1.45 -2.59 -10.55
CA GLY A 69 -1.09 -1.37 -11.28
C GLY A 69 -0.97 -0.14 -10.39
N TYR A 70 -0.79 -0.30 -9.08
CA TYR A 70 -0.70 0.85 -8.17
C TYR A 70 0.61 1.61 -8.37
N GLN A 71 0.54 2.93 -8.26
CA GLN A 71 1.73 3.78 -8.26
C GLN A 71 2.32 3.82 -6.86
N ILE A 72 3.52 3.27 -6.67
CA ILE A 72 4.20 3.33 -5.37
C ILE A 72 4.93 4.66 -5.22
N ILE A 73 4.58 5.38 -4.17
CA ILE A 73 5.23 6.61 -3.77
C ILE A 73 6.30 6.27 -2.75
N ALA A 74 7.55 6.53 -3.12
CA ALA A 74 8.70 6.29 -2.25
C ALA A 74 8.75 7.34 -1.13
N ILE A 75 8.80 6.85 0.12
CA ILE A 75 9.17 7.64 1.29
C ILE A 75 10.53 7.11 1.73
N GLY A 76 11.55 7.97 1.72
CA GLY A 76 12.91 7.58 2.09
C GLY A 76 12.96 7.09 3.54
N SER A 77 13.78 6.06 3.81
CA SER A 77 13.92 5.51 5.17
C SER A 77 14.27 6.58 6.21
N HIS A 78 15.19 7.49 5.86
CA HIS A 78 15.55 8.62 6.71
C HIS A 78 14.39 9.58 7.03
N ILE A 79 13.38 9.67 6.16
CA ILE A 79 12.18 10.49 6.38
C ILE A 79 11.24 9.75 7.33
N GLN A 80 11.03 8.45 7.08
CA GLN A 80 10.25 7.58 7.95
C GLN A 80 10.84 7.56 9.36
N GLU A 81 12.15 7.37 9.51
CA GLU A 81 12.88 7.36 10.79
C GLU A 81 12.73 8.68 11.55
N LYS A 82 12.74 9.83 10.85
CA LYS A 82 12.48 11.13 11.48
C LYS A 82 11.03 11.30 11.94
N ALA A 83 10.09 10.68 11.25
CA ALA A 83 8.67 10.70 11.62
C ALA A 83 8.33 9.66 12.71
N ASP A 84 9.16 8.63 12.87
CA ASP A 84 9.01 7.58 13.87
C ASP A 84 9.71 7.97 15.19
N VAL A 85 9.01 8.72 16.03
CA VAL A 85 9.59 9.24 17.29
C VAL A 85 9.90 8.15 18.32
N SER A 86 9.39 6.94 18.13
CA SER A 86 9.68 5.73 18.91
C SER A 86 9.22 4.50 18.15
N VAL A 87 9.85 3.33 18.35
CA VAL A 87 9.43 2.07 17.70
C VAL A 87 7.92 1.87 17.79
N GLY A 88 7.26 1.84 16.64
CA GLY A 88 5.86 1.58 16.53
C GLY A 88 4.98 2.81 16.52
N TYR A 89 5.55 4.01 16.52
CA TYR A 89 4.79 5.24 16.56
C TYR A 89 3.94 5.38 15.30
N LEU A 90 4.52 5.28 14.11
CA LEU A 90 3.78 5.39 12.84
C LEU A 90 2.75 4.26 12.67
N PHE A 91 3.00 3.07 13.21
CA PHE A 91 2.03 1.98 13.21
C PHE A 91 0.84 2.25 14.14
N GLY A 92 1.08 2.89 15.29
CA GLY A 92 0.06 3.19 16.30
C GLY A 92 -0.74 4.46 16.02
N HIS A 93 -0.22 5.35 15.17
CA HIS A 93 -0.78 6.69 14.91
C HIS A 93 -1.11 6.85 13.43
N ALA A 94 -2.30 6.38 13.05
CA ALA A 94 -2.79 6.42 11.67
C ALA A 94 -2.87 7.85 11.10
N ASP A 95 -3.20 8.83 11.94
CA ASP A 95 -3.25 10.25 11.59
C ASP A 95 -1.87 10.80 11.20
N VAL A 96 -0.83 10.45 11.97
CA VAL A 96 0.56 10.85 11.66
C VAL A 96 1.05 10.17 10.39
N ALA A 97 0.75 8.88 10.23
CA ALA A 97 1.07 8.13 9.01
C ALA A 97 0.38 8.77 7.78
N ALA A 98 -0.89 9.16 7.91
CA ALA A 98 -1.65 9.84 6.87
C ALA A 98 -1.04 11.20 6.50
N ASP A 99 -0.62 12.00 7.49
CA ASP A 99 0.04 13.28 7.24
C ASP A 99 1.36 13.12 6.49
N LEU A 100 2.17 12.14 6.88
CA LEU A 100 3.42 11.81 6.19
C LEU A 100 3.16 11.44 4.72
N CYS A 101 2.22 10.53 4.46
CA CYS A 101 1.86 10.14 3.10
C CYS A 101 1.32 11.30 2.24
N LYS A 102 0.48 12.16 2.84
CA LYS A 102 -0.08 13.33 2.15
C LYS A 102 1.01 14.31 1.73
N GLN A 103 2.03 14.53 2.56
CA GLN A 103 3.19 15.37 2.23
C GLN A 103 3.97 14.84 1.01
N HIS A 104 3.93 13.53 0.76
CA HIS A 104 4.60 12.88 -0.36
C HIS A 104 3.69 12.63 -1.57
N GLY A 105 2.41 13.04 -1.52
CA GLY A 105 1.49 12.93 -2.65
C GLY A 105 0.94 11.52 -2.88
N ALA A 106 0.93 10.67 -1.86
CA ALA A 106 0.18 9.40 -1.91
C ALA A 106 -1.26 9.59 -1.40
N ASP A 107 -2.16 8.72 -1.87
CA ASP A 107 -3.57 8.67 -1.47
C ASP A 107 -3.77 7.70 -0.29
N TRP A 108 -2.90 6.70 -0.19
CA TRP A 108 -2.94 5.63 0.80
C TRP A 108 -1.59 5.39 1.43
N ILE A 109 -1.58 4.98 2.69
CA ILE A 109 -0.38 4.54 3.39
C ILE A 109 -0.58 3.20 4.08
N VAL A 110 0.43 2.34 4.00
CA VAL A 110 0.55 1.12 4.77
C VAL A 110 1.66 1.27 5.80
N ALA A 111 1.29 1.19 7.09
CA ALA A 111 2.21 1.07 8.21
C ALA A 111 2.13 -0.35 8.77
N GLY A 112 3.26 -1.02 8.97
CA GLY A 112 3.25 -2.44 9.31
C GLY A 112 4.38 -2.90 10.22
N ARG A 113 4.20 -4.08 10.82
CA ARG A 113 5.18 -4.75 11.65
C ARG A 113 5.20 -6.26 11.38
N LEU A 114 6.38 -6.86 11.49
CA LEU A 114 6.52 -8.29 11.69
C LEU A 114 6.50 -8.56 13.20
N HIS A 115 5.43 -9.17 13.70
CA HIS A 115 5.28 -9.52 15.10
C HIS A 115 5.59 -11.01 15.30
N LYS A 116 6.70 -11.32 15.96
CA LYS A 116 7.19 -12.67 16.19
C LYS A 116 7.06 -13.05 17.67
N PRO A 117 5.94 -13.66 18.09
CA PRO A 117 5.75 -14.09 19.46
C PRO A 117 6.46 -15.42 19.79
N SER A 118 6.81 -16.21 18.77
CA SER A 118 7.43 -17.53 18.96
C SER A 118 8.39 -17.87 17.83
N PHE A 119 9.12 -18.99 17.97
CA PHE A 119 9.95 -19.50 16.89
C PHE A 119 9.17 -20.25 15.80
N LEU A 120 7.88 -20.54 16.00
CA LEU A 120 7.10 -21.37 15.09
C LEU A 120 6.31 -20.55 14.07
N PHE A 121 6.01 -19.29 14.39
CA PHE A 121 5.23 -18.42 13.54
C PHE A 121 5.48 -16.95 13.87
N ALA A 122 5.21 -16.10 12.88
CA ALA A 122 5.14 -14.66 13.05
C ALA A 122 3.91 -14.11 12.32
N TYR A 123 3.48 -12.92 12.71
CA TYR A 123 2.37 -12.21 12.10
C TYR A 123 2.90 -11.02 11.31
N ILE A 124 2.52 -10.93 10.04
CA ILE A 124 2.61 -9.68 9.28
C ILE A 124 1.36 -8.89 9.64
N ILE A 125 1.53 -7.79 10.38
CA ILE A 125 0.45 -6.91 10.78
C ILE A 125 0.60 -5.61 10.01
N ALA A 126 -0.49 -5.12 9.41
CA ALA A 126 -0.48 -3.91 8.60
C ALA A 126 -1.77 -3.11 8.78
N HIS A 127 -1.62 -1.79 8.87
CA HIS A 127 -2.70 -0.83 8.93
C HIS A 127 -2.70 -0.02 7.63
N LEU A 128 -3.84 -0.01 6.93
CA LEU A 128 -4.09 0.80 5.75
C LEU A 128 -4.86 2.05 6.18
N THR A 129 -4.36 3.21 5.79
CA THR A 129 -4.98 4.51 6.10
C THR A 129 -5.13 5.34 4.84
N ASN A 130 -6.31 5.95 4.68
CA ASN A 130 -6.57 6.93 3.62
C ASN A 130 -5.93 8.27 4.01
N CYS A 131 -4.99 8.77 3.22
CA CYS A 131 -4.19 9.95 3.56
C CYS A 131 -4.98 11.26 3.45
N ASN A 132 -6.06 11.26 2.67
CA ASN A 132 -6.91 12.44 2.50
C ASN A 132 -7.87 12.61 3.68
N THR A 133 -8.47 11.50 4.14
CA THR A 133 -9.47 11.51 5.22
C THR A 133 -8.88 11.24 6.61
N LYS A 134 -7.62 10.77 6.67
CA LYS A 134 -6.95 10.24 7.86
C LYS A 134 -7.67 9.06 8.51
N LYS A 135 -8.59 8.41 7.79
CA LYS A 135 -9.37 7.30 8.33
C LYS A 135 -8.67 5.96 8.07
N PRO A 136 -8.67 5.05 9.06
CA PRO A 136 -8.22 3.69 8.85
C PRO A 136 -9.22 2.95 7.96
N ALA A 137 -8.72 2.28 6.93
CA ALA A 137 -9.48 1.56 5.92
C ALA A 137 -9.35 0.04 6.03
N GLY A 138 -8.34 -0.42 6.77
CA GLY A 138 -8.13 -1.84 7.01
C GLY A 138 -7.05 -2.10 8.05
N ASN A 139 -7.27 -3.13 8.86
CA ASN A 139 -6.30 -3.67 9.80
C ASN A 139 -6.15 -5.17 9.50
N TYR A 140 -4.94 -5.59 9.16
CA TYR A 140 -4.68 -6.94 8.68
C TYR A 140 -3.71 -7.65 9.60
N THR A 141 -3.95 -8.95 9.79
CA THR A 141 -3.03 -9.85 10.48
C THR A 141 -2.92 -11.12 9.65
N ILE A 142 -1.73 -11.39 9.14
CA ILE A 142 -1.42 -12.59 8.35
C ILE A 142 -0.43 -13.45 9.13
N GLU A 143 -0.84 -14.67 9.48
CA GLU A 143 0.07 -15.64 10.09
C GLU A 143 0.99 -16.27 9.04
N VAL A 144 2.28 -16.30 9.35
CA VAL A 144 3.31 -16.99 8.57
C VAL A 144 3.98 -18.01 9.48
N LYS A 145 3.79 -19.29 9.17
CA LYS A 145 4.39 -20.42 9.90
C LYS A 145 5.83 -20.65 9.42
N GLY A 146 6.79 -20.69 10.34
CA GLY A 146 8.21 -20.90 10.03
C GLY A 146 8.93 -19.68 9.43
N TYR A 147 10.12 -19.94 8.89
CA TYR A 147 11.10 -18.93 8.47
C TYR A 147 11.44 -18.92 6.98
N ALA A 148 10.87 -19.86 6.21
CA ALA A 148 11.23 -19.99 4.81
C ALA A 148 10.79 -18.75 4.01
N LYS A 149 11.68 -18.20 3.18
CA LYS A 149 11.47 -16.94 2.44
C LYS A 149 10.19 -16.96 1.59
N ASN A 150 9.86 -18.13 1.01
CA ASN A 150 8.64 -18.32 0.22
C ASN A 150 7.35 -18.19 1.06
N LEU A 151 7.39 -18.53 2.35
CA LEU A 151 6.23 -18.42 3.25
C LEU A 151 5.95 -16.96 3.59
N THR A 152 6.99 -16.16 3.83
CA THR A 152 6.87 -14.71 3.99
C THR A 152 6.30 -14.07 2.72
N ALA A 153 6.83 -14.42 1.54
CA ALA A 153 6.32 -13.91 0.26
C ALA A 153 4.84 -14.24 0.04
N ARG A 154 4.41 -15.47 0.34
CA ARG A 154 2.99 -15.86 0.28
C ARG A 154 2.12 -15.08 1.27
N GLY A 155 2.65 -14.81 2.47
CA GLY A 155 1.98 -13.95 3.44
C GLY A 155 1.80 -12.51 2.93
N VAL A 156 2.81 -11.98 2.24
CA VAL A 156 2.76 -10.66 1.60
C VAL A 156 1.78 -10.62 0.42
N GLU A 157 1.73 -11.66 -0.40
CA GLU A 157 0.73 -11.78 -1.48
C GLU A 157 -0.70 -11.73 -0.91
N ASN A 158 -0.97 -12.46 0.18
CA ASN A 158 -2.26 -12.44 0.86
C ASN A 158 -2.60 -11.06 1.45
N LEU A 159 -1.59 -10.34 1.95
CA LEU A 159 -1.76 -8.97 2.43
C LEU A 159 -2.13 -8.02 1.27
N ALA A 160 -1.44 -8.11 0.13
CA ALA A 160 -1.74 -7.30 -1.06
C ALA A 160 -3.18 -7.51 -1.55
N ILE A 161 -3.67 -8.76 -1.56
CA ILE A 161 -5.07 -9.07 -1.92
C ILE A 161 -6.04 -8.33 -1.00
N LYS A 162 -5.82 -8.37 0.31
CA LYS A 162 -6.71 -7.73 1.29
C LYS A 162 -6.68 -6.20 1.19
N ILE A 163 -5.51 -5.62 0.97
CA ILE A 163 -5.36 -4.17 0.74
C ILE A 163 -6.15 -3.75 -0.49
N ASN A 164 -5.99 -4.46 -1.61
CA ASN A 164 -6.72 -4.14 -2.83
C ASN A 164 -8.24 -4.23 -2.65
N GLN A 165 -8.72 -5.22 -1.89
CA GLN A 165 -10.16 -5.35 -1.58
C GLN A 165 -10.69 -4.16 -0.78
N SER A 166 -9.95 -3.70 0.23
CA SER A 166 -10.39 -2.56 1.07
C SER A 166 -10.49 -1.26 0.28
N ILE A 167 -9.54 -0.97 -0.61
CA ILE A 167 -9.54 0.28 -1.40
C ILE A 167 -10.76 0.40 -2.31
N HIS A 168 -11.31 -0.72 -2.77
CA HIS A 168 -12.49 -0.73 -3.64
C HIS A 168 -13.83 -0.81 -2.88
N THR A 169 -13.79 -0.79 -1.54
CA THR A 169 -14.99 -0.86 -0.69
C THR A 169 -15.25 0.46 0.06
N GLU A 170 -14.29 1.40 0.10
CA GLU A 170 -14.52 2.78 0.57
C GLU A 170 -15.29 3.63 -0.44
#